data_AF-A0A0C3QLQ4-F1
#
_entry.id   AF-A0A0C3QLQ4-F1
#
_cell.length_a   1.000
_cell.length_b   1.000
_cell.length_c   1.000
_cell.angle_alpha   90.00
_cell.angle_beta   90.00
_cell.angle_gamma   90.00
#
_symmetry.space_group_name_H-M   'P 1'
#
loop_
_entity.id
_entity.type
_entity.pdbx_description
1 polymer ?
#
loop_
_entity_poly.entity_id
_entity_poly.type
_entity_poly.pdbx_seq_one_letter_code
_entity_poly.pdbx_strand_id
1 'polypeptide(L)'
;ITKMAVERNEARRDEYFVEIGQYLPEQLVFVDESAVDRRTPARRFGWERRGKRARMHALSLDGILYSQIVEGSFNGESFLGFVTNLLDRMEPYPGRNSVLVMDNCAIHKVDGIRELVEERYVIWF
;
A
#
# COMPACT_ATOMS: atom_id res chain seq x y z
N ILE A 1 3.01 18.57 18.06
CA ILE A 1 4.11 18.75 17.08
C ILE A 1 4.29 17.42 16.37
N THR A 2 3.82 17.32 15.13
CA THR A 2 4.00 16.10 14.31
C THR A 2 5.49 15.95 14.02
N LYS A 3 6.07 14.78 14.36
CA LYS A 3 7.47 14.48 14.04
C LYS A 3 7.64 14.60 12.53
N MET A 4 8.57 15.44 12.08
CA MET A 4 8.94 15.47 10.66
C MET A 4 9.50 14.10 10.27
N ALA A 5 9.08 13.59 9.12
CA ALA A 5 9.64 12.35 8.57
C ALA A 5 11.14 12.57 8.29
N VAL A 6 11.97 11.65 8.79
CA VAL A 6 13.44 11.72 8.66
C VAL A 6 13.88 11.67 7.18
N GLU A 7 13.08 11.04 6.33
CA GLU A 7 13.35 10.88 4.90
C GLU A 7 12.73 11.98 4.02
N ARG A 8 12.16 13.04 4.62
CA ARG A 8 11.56 14.14 3.85
C ARG A 8 12.64 14.81 3.00
N ASN A 9 12.51 14.67 1.68
CA ASN A 9 13.41 15.27 0.69
C ASN A 9 12.55 15.90 -0.41
N GLU A 10 12.65 17.23 -0.57
CA GLU A 10 11.84 17.98 -1.53
C GLU A 10 12.22 17.65 -2.98
N ALA A 11 13.52 17.50 -3.29
CA ALA A 11 13.96 17.11 -4.63
C ALA A 11 13.39 15.75 -5.04
N ARG A 12 13.37 14.76 -4.14
CA ARG A 12 12.75 13.45 -4.40
C ARG A 12 11.23 13.54 -4.58
N ARG A 13 10.56 14.50 -3.94
CA ARG A 13 9.13 14.72 -4.15
C ARG A 13 8.86 15.35 -5.52
N ASP A 14 9.70 16.28 -5.94
CA ASP A 14 9.58 16.90 -7.27
C ASP A 14 9.85 15.89 -8.39
N GLU A 15 10.89 15.06 -8.24
CA GLU A 15 11.15 13.92 -9.13
C GLU A 15 9.95 12.98 -9.20
N TYR A 16 9.40 12.59 -8.03
CA TYR A 16 8.19 11.78 -7.96
C TYR A 16 7.00 12.43 -8.70
N PHE A 17 6.79 13.74 -8.57
CA PHE A 17 5.69 14.43 -9.24
C PHE A 17 5.83 14.40 -10.77
N VAL A 18 7.05 14.61 -11.28
CA VAL A 18 7.32 14.53 -12.73
C VAL A 18 7.07 13.11 -13.22
N GLU A 19 7.53 12.12 -12.46
CA GLU A 19 7.44 10.73 -12.83
C GLU A 19 6.01 10.18 -12.77
N ILE A 20 5.27 10.42 -11.70
CA ILE A 20 3.89 9.96 -11.58
C ILE A 20 2.97 10.68 -12.58
N GLY A 21 3.32 11.93 -12.95
CA GLY A 21 2.56 12.75 -13.89
C GLY A 21 2.51 12.20 -15.32
N GLN A 22 3.29 11.17 -15.65
CA GLN A 22 3.26 10.52 -16.95
C GLN A 22 2.09 9.55 -17.12
N TYR A 23 1.42 9.14 -16.03
CA TYR A 23 0.33 8.18 -16.04
C TYR A 23 -1.04 8.86 -15.97
N LEU A 24 -2.04 8.24 -16.60
CA LEU A 24 -3.43 8.70 -16.50
C LEU A 24 -4.02 8.32 -15.13
N PRO A 25 -4.89 9.16 -14.54
CA PRO A 25 -5.52 8.86 -13.25
C PRO A 25 -6.23 7.48 -13.21
N GLU A 26 -6.83 7.06 -14.32
CA GLU A 26 -7.54 5.77 -14.45
C GLU A 26 -6.60 4.56 -14.42
N GLN A 27 -5.29 4.77 -14.61
CA GLN A 27 -4.27 3.72 -14.56
C GLN A 27 -3.76 3.47 -13.14
N LEU A 28 -3.97 4.42 -12.21
CA LEU A 28 -3.33 4.40 -10.90
C LEU A 28 -4.12 3.58 -9.86
N VAL A 29 -3.39 2.76 -9.12
CA VAL A 29 -3.86 2.03 -7.94
C VAL A 29 -2.94 2.33 -6.77
N PHE A 30 -3.49 2.89 -5.69
CA PHE A 30 -2.75 3.25 -4.49
C PHE A 30 -2.96 2.23 -3.38
N VAL A 31 -1.87 1.71 -2.81
CA VAL A 31 -1.93 0.83 -1.64
C VAL A 31 -1.49 1.56 -0.38
N ASP A 32 -2.27 1.40 0.69
CA ASP A 32 -1.96 1.94 2.01
C ASP A 32 -2.38 0.97 3.14
N GLU A 33 -1.65 1.03 4.24
CA GLU A 33 -1.92 0.28 5.47
C GLU A 33 -2.62 1.17 6.51
N SER A 34 -3.86 0.82 6.83
CA SER A 34 -4.58 1.35 7.98
C SER A 34 -4.48 0.39 9.17
N ALA A 35 -3.66 0.74 10.16
CA ALA A 35 -3.66 0.05 11.44
C ALA A 35 -4.93 0.40 12.25
N VAL A 36 -5.85 -0.55 12.42
CA VAL A 36 -7.06 -0.34 13.22
C VAL A 36 -6.78 -0.69 14.68
N ASP A 37 -6.58 0.34 15.51
CA ASP A 37 -6.57 0.18 16.95
C ASP A 37 -8.01 0.23 17.50
N ARG A 38 -8.55 -0.93 17.93
CA ARG A 38 -9.88 -1.03 18.55
C ARG A 38 -9.97 -0.33 19.92
N ARG A 39 -8.88 0.23 20.45
CA ARG A 39 -8.84 0.95 21.74
C ARG A 39 -9.51 2.33 21.71
N THR A 40 -9.83 2.89 20.54
CA THR A 40 -10.29 4.28 20.44
C THR A 40 -11.61 4.59 21.18
N PRO A 41 -12.58 3.66 21.33
CA PRO A 41 -13.76 3.90 22.19
C PRO A 41 -13.57 3.48 23.66
N ALA A 42 -12.53 2.72 24.01
CA ALA A 42 -12.47 1.95 25.27
C ALA A 42 -11.29 2.32 26.21
N ARG A 43 -10.77 3.55 26.14
CA ARG A 43 -9.80 4.02 27.13
C ARG A 43 -10.50 4.36 28.44
N ARG A 44 -10.81 3.35 29.26
CA ARG A 44 -10.93 3.58 30.70
C ARG A 44 -9.91 2.79 31.50
N PHE A 45 -9.87 1.46 31.51
CA PHE A 45 -8.82 0.73 32.26
C PHE A 45 -8.62 -0.68 31.70
N GLY A 46 -7.38 -1.09 31.41
CA GLY A 46 -7.06 -2.48 31.05
C GLY A 46 -5.80 -2.62 30.19
N TRP A 47 -4.74 -3.20 30.75
CA TRP A 47 -3.63 -3.75 29.97
C TRP A 47 -3.99 -5.19 29.60
N GLU A 48 -4.24 -5.46 28.33
CA GLU A 48 -4.55 -6.80 27.81
C GLU A 48 -3.74 -7.09 26.52
N ARG A 49 -3.58 -8.38 26.19
CA ARG A 49 -2.61 -8.93 25.21
C ARG A 49 -2.74 -8.28 23.83
N ARG A 50 -1.59 -8.05 23.18
CA ARG A 50 -1.46 -7.56 21.79
C ARG A 50 -2.22 -8.48 20.82
N GLY A 51 -3.04 -7.87 19.96
CA GLY A 51 -3.75 -8.47 18.84
C GLY A 51 -4.51 -7.38 18.10
N LYS A 52 -3.79 -6.52 17.36
CA LYS A 52 -4.40 -5.44 16.56
C LYS A 52 -4.69 -5.99 15.17
N ARG A 53 -5.81 -5.62 14.55
CA ARG A 53 -6.07 -5.97 13.15
C ARG A 53 -5.44 -4.90 12.27
N ALA A 54 -4.53 -5.29 11.40
CA ALA A 54 -4.07 -4.43 10.31
C ALA A 54 -5.02 -4.59 9.12
N ARG A 55 -5.27 -3.50 8.41
CA ARG A 55 -6.06 -3.49 7.20
C ARG A 55 -5.27 -2.83 6.09
N MET A 56 -5.22 -3.49 4.94
CA MET A 56 -4.63 -2.95 3.73
C MET A 56 -5.72 -2.70 2.70
N HIS A 57 -5.58 -1.58 1.99
CA HIS A 57 -6.51 -1.14 0.97
C HIS A 57 -5.77 -0.83 -0.31
N ALA A 58 -6.34 -1.24 -1.45
CA ALA A 58 -5.96 -0.79 -2.77
C ALA A 58 -7.10 0.10 -3.31
N LEU A 59 -6.79 1.35 -3.61
CA LEU A 59 -7.72 2.37 -4.09
C LEU A 59 -7.41 2.73 -5.54
N SER A 60 -8.43 2.76 -6.38
CA SER A 60 -8.38 3.33 -7.72
C SER A 60 -9.34 4.51 -7.84
N LEU A 61 -9.39 5.11 -9.03
CA LEU A 61 -10.36 6.17 -9.34
C LEU A 61 -11.82 5.73 -9.13
N ASP A 62 -12.12 4.44 -9.30
CA ASP A 62 -13.46 3.88 -9.16
C ASP A 62 -13.79 3.43 -7.72
N GLY A 63 -12.86 3.57 -6.77
CA GLY A 63 -13.03 3.21 -5.36
C GLY A 63 -12.08 2.12 -4.88
N ILE A 64 -12.54 1.28 -3.94
CA ILE A 64 -11.71 0.20 -3.37
C ILE A 64 -11.67 -0.97 -4.35
N LEU A 65 -10.49 -1.24 -4.93
CA LEU A 65 -10.25 -2.37 -5.81
C LEU A 65 -10.07 -3.68 -5.02
N TYR A 66 -9.37 -3.61 -3.89
CA TYR A 66 -9.15 -4.75 -3.00
C TYR A 66 -8.91 -4.30 -1.55
N SER A 67 -9.29 -5.15 -0.59
CA SER A 67 -8.95 -4.94 0.81
C SER A 67 -8.77 -6.25 1.55
N GLN A 68 -7.78 -6.29 2.43
CA GLN A 68 -7.52 -7.44 3.28
C GLN A 68 -7.36 -7.01 4.73
N ILE A 69 -7.92 -7.80 5.63
CA ILE A 69 -7.75 -7.64 7.08
C ILE A 69 -6.97 -8.84 7.58
N VAL A 70 -5.86 -8.57 8.24
CA VAL A 70 -5.05 -9.60 8.91
C VAL A 70 -5.14 -9.41 10.42
N GLU A 71 -5.09 -10.52 11.16
CA GLU A 71 -4.94 -10.47 12.60
C GLU A 71 -3.46 -10.29 12.94
N GLY A 72 -3.13 -9.24 13.69
CA GLY A 72 -1.75 -8.79 13.88
C GLY A 72 -1.33 -7.75 12.85
N SER A 73 -0.02 -7.61 12.68
CA SER A 73 0.61 -6.75 11.67
C SER A 73 0.81 -7.52 10.36
N PHE A 74 0.84 -6.81 9.23
CA PHE A 74 1.33 -7.40 7.99
C PHE A 74 2.80 -7.81 8.16
N ASN A 75 3.10 -9.04 7.74
CA ASN A 75 4.45 -9.53 7.48
C ASN A 75 4.63 -9.71 5.96
N GLY A 76 5.85 -10.05 5.53
CA GLY A 76 6.16 -10.16 4.10
C GLY A 76 5.30 -11.20 3.35
N GLU A 77 4.97 -12.33 3.99
CA GLU A 77 4.12 -13.36 3.40
C GLU A 77 2.67 -12.87 3.19
N SER A 78 2.08 -12.26 4.23
CA SER A 78 0.74 -11.69 4.14
C SER A 78 0.67 -10.52 3.14
N PHE A 79 1.75 -9.76 3.00
CA PHE A 79 1.85 -8.68 2.03
C PHE A 79 2.00 -9.22 0.60
N LEU A 80 2.83 -10.24 0.38
CA LEU A 80 2.92 -10.92 -0.91
C LEU A 80 1.55 -11.48 -1.34
N GLY A 81 0.86 -12.16 -0.42
CA GLY A 81 -0.50 -12.65 -0.68
C GLY A 81 -1.50 -11.51 -0.98
N PHE A 82 -1.38 -10.36 -0.32
CA PHE A 82 -2.18 -9.17 -0.64
C PHE A 82 -1.92 -8.72 -2.08
N VAL A 83 -0.65 -8.53 -2.45
CA VAL A 83 -0.25 -8.05 -3.78
C VAL A 83 -0.67 -9.04 -4.87
N THR A 84 -0.43 -10.34 -4.72
CA THR A 84 -0.87 -11.34 -5.70
C THR A 84 -2.37 -11.26 -5.98
N ASN A 85 -3.19 -11.20 -4.92
CA ASN A 85 -4.64 -11.06 -5.08
C ASN A 85 -5.04 -9.71 -5.69
N LEU A 86 -4.31 -8.64 -5.40
CA LEU A 86 -4.55 -7.33 -6.01
C LEU A 86 -4.27 -7.37 -7.52
N LEU A 87 -3.15 -7.96 -7.94
CA LEU A 87 -2.75 -8.02 -9.35
C LEU A 87 -3.78 -8.77 -10.22
N ASP A 88 -4.41 -9.83 -9.69
CA ASP A 88 -5.50 -10.55 -10.38
C ASP A 88 -6.72 -9.66 -10.70
N ARG A 89 -6.83 -8.48 -10.07
CA ARG A 89 -7.90 -7.50 -10.25
C ARG A 89 -7.45 -6.28 -11.05
N MET A 90 -6.19 -6.23 -11.47
CA MET A 90 -5.58 -5.16 -12.25
C MET A 90 -5.47 -5.56 -13.72
N GLU A 91 -5.49 -4.58 -14.63
CA GLU A 91 -5.24 -4.82 -16.05
C GLU A 91 -3.75 -4.66 -16.39
N PRO A 92 -3.22 -5.36 -17.40
CA PRO A 92 -1.86 -5.12 -17.87
C PRO A 92 -1.66 -3.68 -18.35
N TYR A 93 -0.47 -3.13 -18.15
CA TYR A 93 -0.14 -1.79 -18.65
C TYR A 93 -0.22 -1.75 -20.19
N PRO A 94 -0.83 -0.71 -20.82
CA PRO A 94 -1.30 0.56 -20.27
C PRO A 94 -2.82 0.64 -19.95
N GLY A 95 -3.46 -0.47 -19.62
CA GLY A 95 -4.90 -0.54 -19.30
C GLY A 95 -5.33 0.24 -18.04
N ARG A 96 -6.60 0.12 -17.64
CA ARG A 96 -7.07 0.72 -16.39
C ARG A 96 -6.48 -0.02 -15.19
N ASN A 97 -6.27 0.67 -14.08
CA ASN A 97 -5.73 0.08 -12.85
C ASN A 97 -4.43 -0.73 -13.11
N SER A 98 -3.51 -0.22 -13.91
CA SER A 98 -2.32 -0.95 -14.36
C SER A 98 -0.99 -0.48 -13.75
N VAL A 99 -1.04 0.56 -12.91
CA VAL A 99 0.12 1.17 -12.24
C VAL A 99 -0.11 1.12 -10.73
N LEU A 100 0.71 0.33 -10.05
CA LEU A 100 0.67 0.16 -8.60
C LEU A 100 1.61 1.18 -7.93
N VAL A 101 1.04 2.00 -7.04
CA VAL A 101 1.76 3.01 -6.26
C VAL A 101 1.68 2.63 -4.79
N MET A 102 2.84 2.54 -4.14
CA MET A 102 2.96 2.19 -2.73
C MET A 102 3.95 3.14 -2.04
N ASP A 103 3.86 3.28 -0.73
CA ASP A 103 4.89 3.99 0.02
C ASP A 103 6.16 3.14 0.15
N ASN A 104 7.30 3.77 0.44
CA ASN A 104 8.58 3.08 0.63
C ASN A 104 8.69 2.41 2.01
N CYS A 105 7.64 1.70 2.44
CA CYS A 105 7.64 1.01 3.72
C CYS A 105 8.55 -0.23 3.68
N ALA A 106 9.21 -0.56 4.79
CA ALA A 106 10.12 -1.70 4.86
C ALA A 106 9.43 -3.04 4.53
N ILE A 107 8.14 -3.19 4.85
CA ILE A 107 7.36 -4.38 4.53
C ILE A 107 7.06 -4.53 3.03
N HIS A 108 7.32 -3.49 2.23
CA HIS A 108 7.15 -3.55 0.77
C HIS A 108 8.38 -4.08 0.04
N LYS A 109 9.53 -4.14 0.73
CA LYS A 109 10.81 -4.63 0.20
C LYS A 109 10.95 -6.14 0.34
N VAL A 110 9.85 -6.86 0.08
CA VAL A 110 9.83 -8.32 0.13
C VAL A 110 10.30 -8.86 -1.21
N ASP A 111 11.27 -9.77 -1.17
CA ASP A 111 11.81 -10.42 -2.37
C ASP A 111 10.66 -11.09 -3.17
N GLY A 112 10.66 -10.92 -4.49
CA GLY A 112 9.68 -11.53 -5.39
C GLY A 112 8.55 -10.61 -5.85
N ILE A 113 8.28 -9.49 -5.17
CA ILE A 113 7.19 -8.56 -5.58
C ILE A 113 7.55 -7.84 -6.86
N ARG A 114 8.79 -7.40 -6.99
CA ARG A 114 9.26 -6.70 -8.17
C ARG A 114 9.17 -7.61 -9.40
N GLU A 115 9.66 -8.83 -9.27
CA GLU A 115 9.63 -9.85 -10.32
C GLU A 115 8.19 -10.23 -10.70
N LEU A 116 7.29 -10.32 -9.73
CA LEU A 116 5.88 -10.65 -9.96
C LEU A 116 5.15 -9.56 -10.78
N VAL A 117 5.52 -8.29 -10.59
CA VAL A 117 4.76 -7.16 -11.10
C VAL A 117 5.32 -6.65 -12.43
N GLU A 118 6.64 -6.60 -12.60
CA GLU A 118 7.31 -5.99 -13.76
C GLU A 118 7.03 -6.68 -15.10
N GLU A 119 6.55 -7.94 -15.13
CA GLU A 119 6.18 -8.62 -16.38
C GLU A 119 4.90 -8.06 -17.02
N ARG A 120 3.96 -7.57 -16.20
CA ARG A 120 2.58 -7.26 -16.65
C ARG A 120 2.11 -5.87 -16.25
N TYR A 121 2.71 -5.26 -15.24
CA TYR A 121 2.27 -4.02 -14.62
C TYR A 121 3.45 -3.10 -14.30
N VAL A 122 3.14 -1.87 -13.90
CA VAL A 122 4.15 -0.92 -13.42
C VAL A 122 4.08 -0.83 -11.89
N ILE A 123 5.22 -0.88 -11.22
CA ILE A 123 5.33 -0.73 -9.76
C ILE A 123 6.18 0.49 -9.38
N TRP A 124 5.67 1.27 -8.43
CA TRP A 124 6.32 2.45 -7.87
C TRP A 124 6.37 2.38 -6.34
N PHE A 125 7.55 2.65 -5.76
CA PHE A 125 7.84 2.66 -4.32
C PHE A 125 8.28 4.05 -3.84
#